data_AF-A0A3D5EA30-F1
#
_entry.id   AF-A0A3D5EA30-F1
#
_cell.length_a   1.000
_cell.length_b   1.000
_cell.length_c   1.000
_cell.angle_alpha   90.00
_cell.angle_beta   90.00
_cell.angle_gamma   90.00
#
_symmetry.space_group_name_H-M   'P 1'
#
loop_
_entity.id
_entity.type
_entity.pdbx_description
1 polymer ?
#
loop_
_entity_poly.entity_id
_entity_poly.type
_entity_poly.pdbx_seq_one_letter_code
_entity_poly.pdbx_strand_id
1 'polypeptide(L)'
;MLSAQFIRENLERVRRDITSRGAQAPLDTILVLDEQRRALIGEVEGRRAERNTASKAIGQTKDPDERAKRIEAARALGEELEGLEAQLREAEEALNQSLYEVPNVLDPETPVGIDDSENVTVLTVG
;
A
#
# COMPACT_ATOMS: atom_id res chain seq x y z
N MET A 1 -6.69 -10.83 -5.20
CA MET A 1 -7.09 -9.42 -5.02
C MET A 1 -6.47 -8.60 -6.13
N LEU A 2 -7.14 -7.54 -6.57
CA LEU A 2 -6.53 -6.56 -7.46
C LEU A 2 -5.39 -5.83 -6.72
N SER A 3 -4.33 -5.45 -7.42
CA SER A 3 -3.26 -4.67 -6.80
C SER A 3 -3.67 -3.19 -6.68
N ALA A 4 -3.17 -2.51 -5.64
CA ALA A 4 -3.39 -1.06 -5.50
C ALA A 4 -2.88 -0.27 -6.71
N GLN A 5 -1.79 -0.72 -7.34
CA GLN A 5 -1.29 -0.16 -8.59
C GLN A 5 -2.33 -0.29 -9.71
N PHE A 6 -2.90 -1.47 -9.91
CA PHE A 6 -3.88 -1.70 -10.97
C PHE A 6 -5.12 -0.82 -10.76
N ILE A 7 -5.61 -0.72 -9.52
CA ILE A 7 -6.75 0.14 -9.16
C ILE A 7 -6.43 1.61 -9.45
N ARG A 8 -5.24 2.10 -9.08
CA ARG A 8 -4.80 3.47 -9.35
C ARG A 8 -4.70 3.77 -10.84
N GLU A 9 -4.20 2.85 -11.64
CA GLU A 9 -4.01 3.03 -13.09
C GLU A 9 -5.30 2.81 -13.89
N ASN A 10 -6.26 2.06 -13.35
CA ASN A 10 -7.49 1.65 -14.06
C ASN A 10 -8.77 1.99 -13.27
N LEU A 11 -8.75 3.07 -12.49
CA LEU A 11 -9.81 3.40 -11.52
C LEU A 11 -11.22 3.38 -12.15
N GLU A 12 -11.38 4.01 -13.31
CA GLU A 12 -12.67 4.11 -13.99
C GLU A 12 -13.18 2.74 -14.48
N ARG A 13 -12.27 1.86 -14.91
CA ARG A 13 -12.63 0.48 -15.28
C ARG A 13 -13.09 -0.29 -14.06
N VAL A 14 -12.32 -0.25 -12.98
CA VAL A 14 -12.63 -0.99 -11.74
C VAL A 14 -13.96 -0.51 -11.15
N ARG A 15 -14.20 0.81 -11.13
CA ARG A 15 -15.46 1.40 -10.66
C ARG A 15 -16.66 0.94 -11.49
N ARG A 16 -16.51 0.88 -12.81
CA ARG A 16 -17.55 0.36 -13.71
C ARG A 16 -17.85 -1.10 -13.42
N ASP A 17 -16.84 -1.94 -13.35
CA ASP A 17 -16.99 -3.39 -13.13
C ASP A 17 -17.65 -3.71 -11.78
N ILE A 18 -17.29 -2.97 -10.73
CA ILE A 18 -17.93 -3.06 -9.40
C ILE A 18 -19.42 -2.71 -9.49
N THR A 19 -19.74 -1.62 -10.19
CA THR A 19 -21.12 -1.17 -10.37
C THR A 19 -21.94 -2.16 -11.18
N SER A 20 -21.38 -2.69 -12.28
CA SER A 20 -22.02 -3.71 -13.12
C SER A 20 -22.30 -5.00 -12.37
N ARG A 21 -21.49 -5.33 -11.35
CA ARG A 21 -21.68 -6.48 -10.46
C ARG A 21 -22.67 -6.21 -9.31
N GLY A 22 -23.18 -4.97 -9.19
CA GLY A 22 -24.00 -4.56 -8.04
C GLY A 22 -23.24 -4.59 -6.71
N ALA A 23 -21.90 -4.57 -6.75
CA ALA A 23 -21.05 -4.62 -5.57
C ALA A 23 -20.65 -3.21 -5.10
N GLN A 24 -20.08 -3.12 -3.90
CA GLN A 24 -19.42 -1.93 -3.40
C GLN A 24 -18.00 -2.29 -2.98
N ALA A 25 -17.06 -1.38 -3.18
CA ALA A 25 -15.69 -1.54 -2.69
C ALA A 25 -15.11 -0.18 -2.27
N PRO A 26 -14.20 -0.15 -1.28
CA PRO A 26 -13.68 1.09 -0.71
C PRO A 26 -12.53 1.68 -1.57
N LEU A 27 -12.80 1.96 -2.85
CA LEU A 27 -11.76 2.40 -3.81
C LEU A 27 -11.07 3.69 -3.38
N ASP A 28 -11.82 4.68 -2.87
CA ASP A 28 -11.23 5.96 -2.44
C ASP A 28 -10.33 5.77 -1.22
N THR A 29 -10.74 4.93 -0.26
CA THR A 29 -9.91 4.54 0.89
C THR A 29 -8.63 3.85 0.46
N ILE A 30 -8.70 2.94 -0.52
CA ILE A 30 -7.54 2.25 -1.09
C ILE A 30 -6.55 3.25 -1.69
N LEU A 31 -7.02 4.27 -2.41
CA LEU A 31 -6.15 5.28 -3.02
C LEU A 31 -5.43 6.13 -1.95
N VAL A 32 -6.15 6.53 -0.89
CA VAL A 32 -5.57 7.28 0.23
C VAL A 32 -4.52 6.44 0.96
N LEU A 33 -4.84 5.18 1.29
CA LEU A 33 -3.91 4.27 1.97
C LEU A 33 -2.69 3.95 1.09
N ASP A 34 -2.85 3.80 -0.22
CA ASP A 34 -1.75 3.60 -1.16
C ASP A 34 -0.82 4.82 -1.23
N GLU A 35 -1.38 6.04 -1.20
CA GLU A 35 -0.61 7.27 -1.14
C GLU A 35 0.18 7.39 0.17
N GLN A 36 -0.49 7.16 1.31
CA GLN A 36 0.14 7.16 2.63
C GLN A 36 1.28 6.14 2.71
N ARG A 37 1.05 4.90 2.25
CA ARG A 37 2.08 3.85 2.19
C ARG A 37 3.28 4.31 1.37
N ARG A 38 3.07 4.87 0.18
CA ARG A 38 4.16 5.35 -0.68
C ARG A 38 4.97 6.49 -0.04
N ALA A 39 4.30 7.41 0.64
CA ALA A 39 4.96 8.48 1.38
C ALA A 39 5.82 7.92 2.53
N LEU A 40 5.25 7.02 3.35
CA LEU A 40 5.95 6.37 4.46
C LEU A 40 7.15 5.54 4.01
N ILE A 41 7.06 4.84 2.87
CA ILE A 41 8.21 4.13 2.29
C ILE A 41 9.36 5.12 2.01
N GLY A 42 9.05 6.25 1.38
CA GLY A 42 10.06 7.27 1.09
C GLY A 42 10.70 7.85 2.36
N GLU A 43 9.91 8.10 3.40
CA GLU A 43 10.39 8.58 4.68
C GLU A 43 11.29 7.55 5.40
N VAL A 44 10.85 6.28 5.45
CA VAL A 44 11.63 5.17 6.03
C VAL A 44 12.96 5.00 5.31
N GLU A 45 12.98 5.04 3.98
CA GLU A 45 14.21 4.95 3.18
C GLU A 45 15.14 6.14 3.45
N GLY A 46 14.59 7.35 3.51
CA GLY A 46 15.33 8.56 3.86
C GLY A 46 15.99 8.47 5.25
N ARG A 47 15.21 8.11 6.28
CA ARG A 47 15.70 7.96 7.65
C ARG A 47 16.72 6.83 7.79
N ARG A 48 16.54 5.71 7.07
CA ARG A 48 17.55 4.64 7.00
C ARG A 48 18.87 5.16 6.42
N ALA A 49 18.83 5.96 5.36
CA ALA A 49 20.02 6.56 4.77
C ALA A 49 20.73 7.54 5.72
N GLU A 50 19.97 8.38 6.41
CA GLU A 50 20.48 9.30 7.44
C GLU A 50 21.15 8.55 8.59
N ARG A 51 20.48 7.55 9.16
CA ARG A 51 21.02 6.70 10.22
C ARG A 51 22.31 5.99 9.79
N ASN A 52 22.35 5.44 8.58
CA ASN A 52 23.54 4.78 8.05
C ASN A 52 24.71 5.77 7.88
N THR A 53 24.42 7.01 7.50
CA THR A 53 25.41 8.09 7.37
C THR A 53 25.93 8.52 8.74
N ALA A 54 25.04 8.70 9.72
CA ALA A 54 25.39 8.99 11.11
C ALA A 54 26.28 7.89 11.72
N SER A 55 25.94 6.61 11.52
CA SER A 55 26.73 5.47 11.98
C SER A 55 28.16 5.47 11.42
N LYS A 56 28.33 5.79 10.13
CA LYS A 56 29.67 5.94 9.53
C LYS A 56 30.45 7.11 10.15
N ALA A 57 29.77 8.23 10.36
CA ALA A 57 30.38 9.43 10.96
C ALA A 57 30.84 9.17 12.40
N ILE A 58 30.11 8.38 13.19
CA ILE A 58 30.52 7.95 14.53
C ILE A 58 31.86 7.19 14.49
N GLY A 59 32.01 6.23 13.57
CA GLY A 59 33.23 5.43 13.44
C GLY A 59 34.48 6.24 13.02
N GLN A 60 34.28 7.39 12.39
CA GLN A 60 35.34 8.32 11.98
C GLN A 60 35.67 9.37 13.05
N THR A 61 34.83 9.51 14.08
CA THR A 61 34.99 10.53 15.12
C THR A 61 36.00 10.06 16.15
N LYS A 62 37.08 10.82 16.32
CA LYS A 62 38.18 10.50 17.26
C LYS A 62 37.95 11.09 18.65
N ASP A 63 37.24 12.21 18.73
CA ASP A 63 36.94 12.88 19.98
C ASP A 63 35.85 12.10 20.77
N PRO A 64 36.12 11.70 22.03
CA PRO A 64 35.16 10.92 22.82
C PRO A 64 33.84 11.63 23.10
N ASP A 65 33.87 12.94 23.36
CA ASP A 65 32.68 13.72 23.73
C ASP A 65 31.79 13.96 22.49
N GLU A 66 32.39 14.30 21.35
CA GLU A 66 31.67 14.41 20.08
C GLU A 66 31.11 13.06 19.63
N ARG A 67 31.87 11.97 19.84
CA ARG A 67 31.40 10.61 19.54
C ARG A 67 30.18 10.24 20.38
N ALA A 68 30.18 10.55 21.68
CA ALA A 68 29.03 10.31 22.56
C ALA A 68 27.78 11.07 22.09
N LYS A 69 27.92 12.36 21.73
CA LYS A 69 26.80 13.16 21.19
C LYS A 69 26.23 12.57 19.90
N ARG A 70 27.09 12.10 19.00
CA ARG A 70 26.65 11.47 17.73
C ARG A 70 25.96 10.13 17.95
N ILE A 71 26.38 9.35 18.95
CA ILE A 71 25.71 8.09 19.33
C ILE A 71 24.28 8.37 19.81
N GLU A 72 24.09 9.36 20.68
CA GLU A 72 22.76 9.77 21.14
C GLU A 72 21.87 10.23 19.98
N ALA A 73 22.39 11.05 19.06
CA ALA A 73 21.65 11.47 17.88
C ALA A 73 21.27 10.28 16.96
N ALA A 74 22.17 9.32 16.77
CA ALA A 74 21.89 8.12 15.98
C ALA A 74 20.87 7.20 16.66
N ARG A 75 20.81 7.19 17.99
CA ARG A 75 19.79 6.46 18.75
C ARG A 75 18.40 7.08 18.55
N ALA A 76 18.29 8.40 18.64
CA ALA A 76 17.03 9.11 18.37
C ALA A 76 16.52 8.82 16.94
N LEU A 77 17.40 8.84 15.94
CA LEU A 77 17.06 8.43 14.56
C LEU A 77 16.58 6.97 14.46
N GLY A 78 17.10 6.09 15.32
CA GLY A 78 16.65 4.70 15.42
C GLY A 78 15.22 4.59 15.96
N GLU A 79 14.90 5.33 17.02
CA GLU A 79 13.56 5.36 17.63
C GLU A 79 12.53 5.97 16.68
N GLU A 80 12.87 7.05 15.96
CA GLU A 80 12.02 7.64 14.93
C GLU A 80 11.76 6.64 13.78
N LEU A 81 12.81 5.94 13.34
CA LEU A 81 12.69 4.95 12.27
C LEU A 81 11.80 3.77 12.68
N GLU A 82 11.92 3.27 13.92
CA GLU A 82 11.04 2.21 14.43
C GLU A 82 9.57 2.65 14.44
N GLY A 83 9.29 3.91 14.80
CA GLY A 83 7.95 4.49 14.74
C GLY A 83 7.39 4.55 13.31
N LEU A 84 8.18 5.01 12.35
CA LEU A 84 7.79 5.04 10.93
C LEU A 84 7.59 3.63 10.35
N GLU A 85 8.42 2.67 10.73
CA GLU A 85 8.28 1.26 10.31
C GLU A 85 7.04 0.60 10.92
N ALA A 86 6.60 1.02 12.11
CA ALA A 86 5.31 0.60 12.67
C ALA A 86 4.14 1.20 11.88
N GLN A 87 4.15 2.50 11.62
CA GLN A 87 3.11 3.18 10.83
C GLN A 87 3.00 2.61 9.41
N LEU A 88 4.14 2.31 8.77
CA LEU A 88 4.16 1.69 7.46
C LEU A 88 3.48 0.32 7.48
N ARG A 89 3.76 -0.52 8.49
CA ARG A 89 3.11 -1.83 8.64
C ARG A 89 1.61 -1.70 8.85
N GLU A 90 1.16 -0.76 9.68
CA GLU A 90 -0.27 -0.51 9.90
C GLU A 90 -0.96 -0.04 8.61
N ALA A 91 -0.33 0.85 7.85
CA ALA A 91 -0.85 1.31 6.56
C ALA A 91 -0.91 0.18 5.52
N GLU A 92 0.09 -0.69 5.48
CA GLU A 92 0.10 -1.88 4.62
C GLU A 92 -1.00 -2.87 4.97
N GLU A 93 -1.22 -3.11 6.27
CA GLU A 93 -2.28 -4.01 6.74
C GLU A 93 -3.67 -3.44 6.41
N ALA A 94 -3.91 -2.16 6.73
CA ALA A 94 -5.16 -1.48 6.41
C ALA A 94 -5.45 -1.48 4.90
N LEU A 95 -4.40 -1.27 4.09
CA LEU A 95 -4.53 -1.33 2.63
C LEU A 95 -4.89 -2.73 2.15
N ASN A 96 -4.21 -3.76 2.66
CA ASN A 96 -4.49 -5.15 2.29
C ASN A 96 -5.93 -5.55 2.66
N GLN A 97 -6.42 -5.17 3.84
CA GLN A 97 -7.81 -5.41 4.24
C GLN A 97 -8.79 -4.77 3.24
N SER A 98 -8.54 -3.51 2.88
CA SER A 98 -9.38 -2.79 1.90
C SER A 98 -9.32 -3.45 0.51
N LEU A 99 -8.15 -3.94 0.09
CA LEU A 99 -7.99 -4.63 -1.19
C LEU A 99 -8.72 -5.99 -1.24
N TYR A 100 -8.91 -6.67 -0.11
CA TYR A 100 -9.68 -7.92 -0.06
C TYR A 100 -11.17 -7.73 -0.32
N GLU A 101 -11.71 -6.54 -0.05
CA GLU A 101 -13.10 -6.21 -0.35
C GLU A 101 -13.36 -5.95 -1.84
N VAL A 102 -12.31 -5.76 -2.64
CA VAL A 102 -12.44 -5.45 -4.06
C VAL A 102 -12.66 -6.74 -4.88
N PRO A 103 -13.80 -6.88 -5.59
CA PRO A 103 -14.00 -8.03 -6.47
C PRO A 103 -13.02 -7.97 -7.65
N ASN A 104 -12.80 -9.13 -8.30
CA ASN A 104 -12.03 -9.15 -9.54
C ASN A 104 -12.75 -8.38 -10.65
N VAL A 105 -11.95 -7.80 -11.56
CA VAL A 105 -12.45 -7.19 -12.80
C VAL A 105 -13.21 -8.21 -13.65
N LEU A 106 -14.19 -7.71 -14.39
CA LEU A 106 -14.96 -8.53 -15.32
C LEU A 106 -14.14 -8.76 -16.59
N ASP A 107 -14.32 -9.95 -17.17
CA ASP A 107 -13.81 -10.20 -18.52
C ASP A 107 -14.67 -9.39 -19.52
N PRO A 108 -14.08 -8.78 -20.56
CA PRO A 108 -14.83 -8.03 -21.57
C PRO A 108 -15.96 -8.81 -22.23
N GLU A 109 -15.88 -10.14 -22.30
CA GLU A 109 -16.92 -11.01 -22.87
C GLU A 109 -18.02 -11.37 -21.86
N THR A 110 -17.87 -10.99 -20.58
CA THR A 110 -18.87 -11.27 -19.54
C THR A 110 -20.14 -10.47 -19.82
N PRO A 111 -21.30 -11.14 -20.01
CA PRO A 111 -22.57 -10.44 -20.17
C PRO A 111 -22.88 -9.59 -18.94
N VAL A 112 -23.43 -8.39 -19.19
CA VAL A 112 -23.95 -7.54 -18.10
C VAL A 112 -25.30 -8.11 -17.69
N GLY A 113 -25.51 -8.31 -16.40
CA GLY A 113 -26.78 -8.73 -15.84
C GLY A 113 -26.84 -8.42 -14.35
N ILE A 114 -28.05 -8.13 -13.84
CA ILE A 114 -28.26 -7.74 -12.44
C ILE A 114 -28.37 -8.97 -11.54
N ASP A 115 -28.99 -10.04 -12.05
CA ASP A 115 -29.24 -11.28 -11.32
C ASP A 115 -29.14 -12.53 -12.22
N ASP A 116 -29.49 -13.68 -11.66
CA ASP A 116 -29.40 -14.97 -12.33
C ASP A 116 -30.39 -15.15 -13.49
N SER A 117 -31.44 -14.33 -13.57
CA SER A 117 -32.44 -14.37 -14.64
C SER A 117 -31.89 -13.83 -15.97
N GLU A 118 -30.83 -13.02 -15.92
CA GLU A 118 -30.15 -12.45 -17.09
C GLU A 118 -28.98 -13.32 -17.59
N ASN A 119 -28.77 -14.49 -16.98
CA ASN A 119 -27.74 -15.43 -17.43
C ASN A 119 -28.03 -15.94 -18.84
N VAL A 120 -27.02 -15.87 -19.71
CA VAL A 120 -27.11 -16.35 -21.10
C VAL A 120 -26.78 -17.83 -21.17
N THR A 121 -27.75 -18.66 -21.59
CA THR A 121 -27.52 -20.08 -21.85
C THR A 121 -26.60 -20.26 -23.04
N VAL A 122 -25.41 -20.84 -22.80
CA VAL A 122 -24.40 -21.06 -23.86
C VAL A 122 -24.68 -22.33 -24.67
N LEU A 123 -25.07 -23.42 -24.01
CA LEU A 123 -25.32 -24.71 -24.65
C LEU A 123 -26.33 -25.52 -23.82
N THR A 124 -27.28 -26.15 -24.50
CA THR A 124 -28.17 -27.16 -23.91
C THR A 124 -27.81 -28.52 -24.51
N VAL A 125 -27.48 -29.50 -23.66
CA VAL A 125 -27.18 -30.87 -24.07
C VAL A 125 -28.31 -31.78 -23.59
N GLY A 126 -28.82 -32.62 -24.50
CA GLY A 126 -29.89 -33.59 -24.24
C GLY A 126 -29.51 -34.99 -24.68
#